data_AF-A0A9E1HAK9-F1
#
_entry.id   AF-A0A9E1HAK9-F1
#
_cell.length_a   1.000
_cell.length_b   1.000
_cell.length_c   1.000
_cell.angle_alpha   90.00
_cell.angle_beta   90.00
_cell.angle_gamma   90.00
#
_symmetry.space_group_name_H-M   'P 1'
#
loop_
_entity.id
_entity.type
_entity.pdbx_description
1 polymer ?
#
loop_
_entity_poly.entity_id
_entity_poly.type
_entity_poly.pdbx_seq_one_letter_code
_entity_poly.pdbx_strand_id
1 'polypeptide(L)'
;TYGASDQLKAEDRKTILTQLESLRKQIYSEGNSDYAGRTVFTGYRTNCKLTFMEDESNTEYNIQQKFSYEDIGEHRYYDGQVELKTAEEMSQKVTTSDTKQYTYDRIRLAYGDIGSLKDKDGNEIAAGNAGTLSYHYTDNTGAAKTGDLNVTVYETEDDWKKAVKAGNMPKDGAAFIKSTGELVLGNEASETLKQNKASIELNYDKKGFNSGEVRPEYYFNCTDITDAKNKITYEKYDANGNEIYQDIDYIIAVNQTLTVNTNASDVFNADIGRDVDEMINAVKAAIDANDKVDKIKDMMNQAAYSGVSAQENLQTWLEAAQKEADYANDNLQKLYDSYIGNFDEYLSDVNLAITTVGSKGDRLELTETRMSNQQLTVKTLKSNNEDRELSDIIIDYTAAYTAYQASLQAAGMLNQTTLLNYI
;
A
#
# COMPACT_ATOMS: atom_id res chain seq x y z
N THR A 1 -24.32 -11.40 5.11
CA THR A 1 -24.42 -11.84 6.51
C THR A 1 -24.49 -13.36 6.55
N TYR A 2 -23.34 -14.02 6.46
CA TYR A 2 -23.22 -15.43 6.82
C TYR A 2 -23.02 -15.48 8.33
N GLY A 3 -23.91 -16.18 9.03
CA GLY A 3 -23.86 -16.31 10.49
C GLY A 3 -22.71 -17.22 10.89
N ALA A 4 -22.15 -16.96 12.08
CA ALA A 4 -20.98 -17.57 12.69
C ALA A 4 -21.05 -19.10 12.96
N SER A 5 -21.91 -19.85 12.26
CA SER A 5 -22.07 -21.31 12.38
C SER A 5 -22.26 -22.07 11.07
N ASP A 6 -22.46 -21.40 9.93
CA ASP A 6 -22.55 -22.11 8.64
C ASP A 6 -21.13 -22.33 8.09
N GLN A 7 -20.63 -23.56 8.21
CA GLN A 7 -19.39 -23.95 7.54
C GLN A 7 -19.55 -23.68 6.03
N LEU A 8 -18.71 -22.79 5.49
CA LEU A 8 -18.64 -22.55 4.05
C LEU A 8 -18.43 -23.88 3.31
N LYS A 9 -19.24 -24.15 2.29
CA LYS A 9 -19.05 -25.37 1.49
C LYS A 9 -17.72 -25.28 0.73
N ALA A 10 -17.16 -26.41 0.34
CA ALA A 10 -15.90 -26.45 -0.41
C ALA A 10 -15.95 -25.61 -1.70
N GLU A 11 -17.08 -25.62 -2.41
CA GLU A 11 -17.30 -24.80 -3.61
C GLU A 11 -17.35 -23.29 -3.31
N ASP A 12 -17.93 -22.90 -2.16
CA ASP A 12 -17.95 -21.50 -1.74
C ASP A 12 -16.53 -21.02 -1.45
N ARG A 13 -15.71 -21.83 -0.75
CA ARG A 13 -14.30 -21.51 -0.46
C ARG A 13 -13.46 -21.34 -1.73
N LYS A 14 -13.64 -22.22 -2.73
CA LYS A 14 -12.95 -22.11 -4.03
C LYS A 14 -13.36 -20.85 -4.81
N THR A 15 -14.64 -20.49 -4.74
CA THR A 15 -15.15 -19.25 -5.34
C THR A 15 -14.53 -18.02 -4.68
N ILE A 16 -14.50 -17.99 -3.35
CA ILE A 16 -13.87 -16.92 -2.57
C ILE A 16 -12.38 -16.80 -2.90
N LEU A 17 -11.66 -17.92 -2.95
CA LEU A 17 -10.24 -17.93 -3.34
C LEU A 17 -10.02 -17.28 -4.71
N THR A 18 -10.81 -17.68 -5.70
CA THR A 18 -10.73 -17.13 -7.07
C THR A 18 -11.01 -15.62 -7.08
N GLN A 19 -11.98 -15.17 -6.29
CA GLN A 19 -12.31 -13.75 -6.15
C GLN A 19 -11.18 -12.96 -5.50
N LEU A 20 -10.58 -13.45 -4.41
CA LEU A 20 -9.46 -12.78 -3.73
C LEU A 20 -8.24 -12.66 -4.66
N GLU A 21 -7.89 -13.72 -5.38
CA GLU A 21 -6.78 -13.70 -6.34
C GLU A 21 -7.03 -12.71 -7.50
N SER A 22 -8.28 -12.56 -7.93
CA SER A 22 -8.66 -11.57 -8.94
C SER A 22 -8.61 -10.13 -8.40
N LEU A 23 -9.15 -9.90 -7.20
CA LEU A 23 -9.16 -8.59 -6.56
C LEU A 23 -7.75 -8.10 -6.27
N ARG A 24 -6.85 -8.98 -5.80
CA ARG A 24 -5.43 -8.67 -5.61
C ARG A 24 -4.81 -8.09 -6.89
N LYS A 25 -5.04 -8.75 -8.03
CA LYS A 25 -4.52 -8.29 -9.33
C LYS A 25 -5.13 -6.96 -9.76
N GLN A 26 -6.42 -6.77 -9.50
CA GLN A 26 -7.13 -5.55 -9.89
C GLN A 26 -6.64 -4.32 -9.11
N ILE A 27 -6.50 -4.42 -7.78
CA ILE A 27 -6.04 -3.29 -6.94
C ILE A 27 -4.73 -2.71 -7.47
N TYR A 28 -3.78 -3.58 -7.79
CA TYR A 28 -2.49 -3.15 -8.34
C TYR A 28 -2.57 -2.64 -9.76
N SER A 29 -3.43 -3.23 -10.60
CA SER A 29 -3.68 -2.67 -11.94
C SER A 29 -4.22 -1.24 -11.86
N GLU A 30 -5.11 -0.95 -10.90
CA GLU A 30 -5.66 0.38 -10.69
C GLU A 30 -4.61 1.37 -10.16
N GLY A 31 -3.75 0.95 -9.22
CA GLY A 31 -2.62 1.76 -8.77
C GLY A 31 -1.60 2.10 -9.87
N ASN A 32 -1.58 1.33 -10.96
CA ASN A 32 -0.74 1.55 -12.14
C ASN A 32 -1.40 2.38 -13.25
N SER A 33 -2.58 2.95 -12.97
CA SER A 33 -3.30 3.82 -13.89
C SER A 33 -2.44 4.99 -14.37
N ASP A 34 -2.56 5.30 -15.65
CA ASP A 34 -1.89 6.43 -16.27
C ASP A 34 -2.85 7.30 -17.08
N TYR A 35 -2.44 8.55 -17.25
CA TYR A 35 -3.08 9.52 -18.13
C TYR A 35 -2.02 10.11 -19.06
N ALA A 36 -2.22 9.98 -20.37
CA ALA A 36 -1.26 10.41 -21.39
C ALA A 36 0.17 9.84 -21.20
N GLY A 37 0.25 8.57 -20.76
CA GLY A 37 1.53 7.88 -20.51
C GLY A 37 2.25 8.33 -19.23
N ARG A 38 1.58 9.09 -18.36
CA ARG A 38 2.07 9.49 -17.04
C ARG A 38 1.25 8.85 -15.94
N THR A 39 1.91 8.13 -15.03
CA THR A 39 1.24 7.48 -13.90
C THR A 39 0.68 8.49 -12.92
N VAL A 40 -0.49 8.18 -12.36
CA VAL A 40 -1.29 9.14 -11.58
C VAL A 40 -0.86 9.18 -10.11
N PHE A 41 -0.36 8.07 -9.56
CA PHE A 41 -0.12 7.91 -8.11
C PHE A 41 1.36 7.95 -7.68
N THR A 42 2.29 8.12 -8.61
CA THR A 42 3.74 7.91 -8.39
C THR A 42 4.52 9.18 -8.10
N GLY A 43 3.82 10.25 -7.66
CA GLY A 43 4.43 11.54 -7.34
C GLY A 43 5.25 12.07 -8.52
N TYR A 44 6.51 12.44 -8.26
CA TYR A 44 7.42 12.96 -9.29
C TYR A 44 7.86 11.92 -10.33
N ARG A 45 7.68 10.63 -10.05
CA ARG A 45 8.12 9.51 -10.90
C ARG A 45 7.04 9.07 -11.86
N THR A 46 6.47 10.03 -12.58
CA THR A 46 5.34 9.81 -13.50
C THR A 46 5.64 8.88 -14.68
N ASN A 47 6.90 8.52 -14.91
CA ASN A 47 7.33 7.55 -15.92
C ASN A 47 7.52 6.12 -15.38
N CYS A 48 7.37 5.93 -14.07
CA CYS A 48 7.49 4.63 -13.40
C CYS A 48 6.12 4.14 -12.95
N LYS A 49 5.94 2.83 -12.93
CA LYS A 49 4.73 2.15 -12.43
C LYS A 49 4.83 1.97 -10.92
N LEU A 50 3.68 1.96 -10.23
CA LEU A 50 3.60 1.80 -8.77
C LEU A 50 4.13 0.43 -8.32
N THR A 51 3.81 -0.61 -9.10
CA THR A 51 4.22 -1.98 -8.82
C THR A 51 5.26 -2.48 -9.81
N PHE A 52 5.92 -3.57 -9.46
CA PHE A 52 6.68 -4.37 -10.41
C PHE A 52 5.72 -4.97 -11.45
N MET A 53 6.05 -4.86 -12.73
CA MET A 53 5.21 -5.31 -13.84
C MET A 53 5.52 -6.76 -14.25
N GLU A 54 6.68 -7.24 -13.87
CA GLU A 54 7.23 -8.56 -14.15
C GLU A 54 8.01 -9.01 -12.91
N ASP A 55 8.36 -10.30 -12.85
CA ASP A 55 9.20 -10.82 -11.78
C ASP A 55 10.64 -10.30 -11.94
N GLU A 56 11.12 -9.55 -10.96
CA GLU A 56 12.46 -8.95 -10.94
C GLU A 56 13.35 -9.66 -9.92
N SER A 57 13.86 -10.86 -10.24
CA SER A 57 14.61 -11.71 -9.29
C SER A 57 15.95 -11.13 -8.81
N ASN A 58 16.53 -10.19 -9.54
CA ASN A 58 17.85 -9.62 -9.25
C ASN A 58 17.77 -8.25 -8.57
N THR A 59 16.62 -7.61 -8.60
CA THR A 59 16.41 -6.29 -8.00
C THR A 59 16.51 -6.42 -6.49
N GLU A 60 17.28 -5.52 -5.88
CA GLU A 60 17.65 -5.62 -4.47
C GLU A 60 17.61 -4.24 -3.81
N TYR A 61 16.88 -4.14 -2.70
CA TYR A 61 16.72 -2.90 -1.94
C TYR A 61 17.13 -3.11 -0.48
N ASN A 62 17.82 -2.13 0.08
CA ASN A 62 17.87 -1.93 1.53
C ASN A 62 16.70 -1.04 1.93
N ILE A 63 15.85 -1.48 2.85
CA ILE A 63 14.58 -0.84 3.21
C ILE A 63 14.57 -0.56 4.71
N GLN A 64 14.19 0.67 5.06
CA GLN A 64 13.93 1.12 6.41
C GLN A 64 12.42 1.21 6.62
N GLN A 65 11.87 0.33 7.45
CA GLN A 65 10.44 0.30 7.77
C GLN A 65 10.21 0.60 9.25
N LYS A 66 9.36 1.59 9.51
CA LYS A 66 9.00 2.02 10.87
C LYS A 66 7.67 1.41 11.28
N PHE A 67 7.60 1.01 12.53
CA PHE A 67 6.42 0.47 13.17
C PHE A 67 6.22 1.13 14.53
N SER A 68 4.98 1.13 14.95
CA SER A 68 4.50 1.56 16.25
C SER A 68 3.93 0.37 17.02
N TYR A 69 3.57 0.61 18.28
CA TYR A 69 2.87 -0.39 19.09
C TYR A 69 1.49 -0.78 18.52
N GLU A 70 0.90 0.05 17.64
CA GLU A 70 -0.39 -0.21 17.00
C GLU A 70 -0.26 -1.26 15.89
N ASP A 71 0.94 -1.42 15.31
CA ASP A 71 1.26 -2.43 14.30
C ASP A 71 1.50 -3.82 14.92
N ILE A 72 1.44 -3.94 16.25
CA ILE A 72 1.60 -5.22 16.95
C ILE A 72 0.27 -5.95 17.03
N GLY A 73 0.08 -6.93 16.14
CA GLY A 73 -1.12 -7.75 16.05
C GLY A 73 -0.92 -9.18 16.57
N GLU A 74 -1.98 -9.76 17.15
CA GLU A 74 -2.01 -11.18 17.50
C GLU A 74 -2.03 -12.03 16.21
N HIS A 75 -1.17 -13.04 16.14
CA HIS A 75 -1.19 -14.04 15.08
C HIS A 75 -1.18 -15.47 15.62
N ARG A 76 -1.79 -16.38 14.85
CA ARG A 76 -1.94 -17.80 15.20
C ARG A 76 -1.17 -18.65 14.21
N TYR A 77 -0.17 -19.35 14.72
CA TYR A 77 0.64 -20.29 13.97
C TYR A 77 0.16 -21.70 14.23
N TYR A 78 0.08 -22.50 13.17
CA TYR A 78 -0.39 -23.88 13.24
C TYR A 78 0.72 -24.83 12.84
N ASP A 79 0.85 -25.92 13.57
CA ASP A 79 1.86 -26.94 13.36
C ASP A 79 1.23 -28.33 13.43
N GLY A 80 1.89 -29.33 12.82
CA GLY A 80 1.44 -30.72 12.87
C GLY A 80 0.36 -31.03 11.84
N GLN A 81 0.51 -30.48 10.63
CA GLN A 81 -0.34 -30.81 9.49
C GLN A 81 -0.35 -32.33 9.26
N VAL A 82 -1.53 -32.88 9.00
CA VAL A 82 -1.72 -34.29 8.70
C VAL A 82 -1.18 -34.55 7.29
N GLU A 83 -0.11 -35.33 7.20
CA GLU A 83 0.39 -35.84 5.92
C GLU A 83 -0.40 -37.09 5.53
N LEU A 84 -1.22 -37.00 4.48
CA LEU A 84 -1.88 -38.17 3.91
C LEU A 84 -0.82 -39.13 3.37
N LYS A 85 -0.80 -40.35 3.90
CA LYS A 85 0.08 -41.42 3.42
C LYS A 85 -0.60 -42.25 2.34
N THR A 86 0.10 -43.23 1.78
CA THR A 86 -0.55 -44.17 0.86
C THR A 86 -1.67 -44.92 1.57
N ALA A 87 -2.66 -45.37 0.81
CA ALA A 87 -3.82 -46.02 1.38
C ALA A 87 -3.48 -47.33 2.13
N GLU A 88 -2.40 -48.00 1.75
CA GLU A 88 -1.84 -49.14 2.46
C GLU A 88 -1.22 -48.74 3.80
N GLU A 89 -0.48 -47.63 3.85
CA GLU A 89 0.14 -47.11 5.08
C GLU A 89 -0.89 -46.56 6.08
N MET A 90 -1.95 -45.92 5.60
CA MET A 90 -3.03 -45.41 6.46
C MET A 90 -3.92 -46.53 7.03
N SER A 91 -3.89 -47.73 6.42
CA SER A 91 -4.56 -48.92 6.95
C SER A 91 -3.76 -49.62 8.06
N GLN A 92 -2.53 -49.19 8.32
CA GLN A 92 -1.64 -49.71 9.37
C GLN A 92 -1.55 -48.74 10.55
N LYS A 93 -1.15 -49.24 11.73
CA LYS A 93 -1.06 -48.43 12.95
C LYS A 93 0.06 -47.40 12.80
N VAL A 94 -0.31 -46.12 12.69
CA VAL A 94 0.62 -44.99 12.57
C VAL A 94 0.27 -43.95 13.62
N THR A 95 1.29 -43.28 14.16
CA THR A 95 1.13 -42.09 15.00
C THR A 95 0.78 -40.91 14.10
N THR A 96 -0.40 -40.32 14.30
CA THR A 96 -0.79 -39.07 13.62
C THR A 96 -0.04 -37.88 14.22
N SER A 97 0.10 -36.81 13.45
CA SER A 97 0.58 -35.54 13.98
C SER A 97 -0.45 -34.97 14.97
N ASP A 98 0.03 -34.45 16.10
CA ASP A 98 -0.81 -33.68 17.01
C ASP A 98 -0.79 -32.22 16.55
N THR A 99 -1.88 -31.76 15.93
CA THR A 99 -1.98 -30.38 15.47
C THR A 99 -1.96 -29.43 16.68
N LYS A 100 -1.02 -28.49 16.67
CA LYS A 100 -0.83 -27.50 17.74
C LYS A 100 -1.01 -26.09 17.20
N GLN A 101 -1.60 -25.25 18.04
CA GLN A 101 -1.73 -23.82 17.81
C GLN A 101 -0.77 -23.07 18.75
N TYR A 102 -0.04 -22.12 18.20
CA TYR A 102 0.76 -21.15 18.94
C TYR A 102 0.20 -19.76 18.66
N THR A 103 -0.09 -19.00 19.72
CA THR A 103 -0.57 -17.63 19.61
C THR A 103 0.52 -16.70 20.11
N TYR A 104 0.98 -15.78 19.26
CA TYR A 104 1.98 -14.77 19.59
C TYR A 104 1.61 -13.45 18.93
N ASP A 105 2.04 -12.36 19.56
CA ASP A 105 2.04 -11.06 18.89
C ASP A 105 3.15 -11.00 17.85
N ARG A 106 2.91 -10.31 16.73
CA ARG A 106 3.92 -10.09 15.68
C ARG A 106 3.85 -8.66 15.14
N ILE A 107 4.96 -8.24 14.55
CA ILE A 107 5.03 -7.14 13.58
C ILE A 107 5.31 -7.76 12.22
N ARG A 108 4.56 -7.35 11.19
CA ARG A 108 4.70 -7.89 9.83
C ARG A 108 5.30 -6.83 8.92
N LEU A 109 6.38 -7.18 8.23
CA LEU A 109 6.97 -6.33 7.21
C LEU A 109 6.08 -6.27 5.96
N ALA A 110 6.27 -5.21 5.17
CA ALA A 110 5.55 -5.04 3.89
C ALA A 110 5.92 -6.14 2.87
N TYR A 111 7.06 -6.81 3.05
CA TYR A 111 7.55 -7.87 2.17
C TYR A 111 7.87 -9.14 2.96
N GLY A 112 7.68 -10.30 2.33
CA GLY A 112 8.26 -11.57 2.76
C GLY A 112 9.60 -11.83 2.06
N ASP A 113 10.12 -13.05 2.15
CA ASP A 113 11.37 -13.48 1.50
C ASP A 113 12.52 -12.48 1.68
N ILE A 114 12.76 -12.12 2.94
CA ILE A 114 13.76 -11.14 3.35
C ILE A 114 15.15 -11.74 3.20
N GLY A 115 16.04 -11.02 2.52
CA GLY A 115 17.43 -11.45 2.30
C GLY A 115 18.24 -11.40 3.59
N SER A 116 18.23 -10.24 4.27
CA SER A 116 18.91 -10.08 5.56
C SER A 116 18.25 -9.02 6.45
N LEU A 117 18.24 -9.25 7.76
CA LEU A 117 17.86 -8.25 8.76
C LEU A 117 19.12 -7.60 9.32
N LYS A 118 19.10 -6.28 9.54
CA LYS A 118 20.20 -5.54 10.15
C LYS A 118 19.94 -5.32 11.64
N ASP A 119 20.98 -5.42 12.45
CA ASP A 119 20.97 -5.07 13.87
C ASP A 119 20.98 -3.54 14.08
N LYS A 120 20.92 -3.12 15.34
CA LYS A 120 20.97 -1.70 15.75
C LYS A 120 22.23 -0.95 15.29
N ASP A 121 23.31 -1.66 14.96
CA ASP A 121 24.59 -1.10 14.52
C ASP A 121 24.73 -1.17 12.97
N GLY A 122 23.71 -1.68 12.27
CA GLY A 122 23.67 -1.83 10.81
C GLY A 122 24.32 -3.10 10.27
N ASN A 123 24.73 -4.04 11.13
CA ASN A 123 25.32 -5.31 10.71
C ASN A 123 24.25 -6.34 10.40
N GLU A 124 24.52 -7.22 9.45
CA GLU A 124 23.61 -8.33 9.14
C GLU A 124 23.56 -9.37 10.27
N ILE A 125 22.35 -9.77 10.64
CA ILE A 125 22.08 -10.88 11.54
C ILE A 125 21.85 -12.14 10.70
N ALA A 126 22.87 -13.01 10.64
CA ALA A 126 22.76 -14.28 9.93
C ALA A 126 21.69 -15.20 10.56
N ALA A 127 21.04 -16.04 9.75
CA ALA A 127 20.08 -17.00 10.26
C ALA A 127 20.71 -18.01 11.23
N GLY A 128 19.97 -18.34 12.29
CA GLY A 128 20.44 -19.14 13.41
C GLY A 128 21.20 -18.34 14.48
N ASN A 129 21.55 -17.08 14.22
CA ASN A 129 22.23 -16.22 15.18
C ASN A 129 21.27 -15.28 15.91
N ALA A 130 21.70 -14.84 17.09
CA ALA A 130 21.06 -13.77 17.82
C ALA A 130 21.65 -12.42 17.42
N GLY A 131 20.81 -11.39 17.41
CA GLY A 131 21.19 -9.98 17.26
C GLY A 131 20.34 -9.10 18.18
N THR A 132 20.53 -7.79 18.06
CA THR A 132 19.84 -6.80 18.89
C THR A 132 19.25 -5.71 18.01
N LEU A 133 17.95 -5.49 18.15
CA LEU A 133 17.21 -4.39 17.55
C LEU A 133 17.00 -3.28 18.58
N SER A 134 16.71 -2.07 18.14
CA SER A 134 16.39 -0.96 19.03
C SER A 134 14.93 -0.56 18.90
N TYR A 135 14.29 -0.27 20.04
CA TYR A 135 12.97 0.34 20.09
C TYR A 135 13.02 1.64 20.89
N HIS A 136 12.15 2.58 20.54
CA HIS A 136 12.13 3.92 21.11
C HIS A 136 10.77 4.21 21.74
N TYR A 137 10.78 4.86 22.90
CA TYR A 137 9.56 5.26 23.58
C TYR A 137 9.78 6.53 24.40
N THR A 138 8.70 7.21 24.77
CA THR A 138 8.74 8.36 25.67
C THR A 138 8.26 7.92 27.04
N ASP A 139 9.08 8.12 28.07
CA ASP A 139 8.69 7.76 29.44
C ASP A 139 7.67 8.72 30.05
N ASN A 140 7.18 8.39 31.25
CA ASN A 140 6.19 9.21 31.96
C ASN A 140 6.68 10.62 32.34
N THR A 141 7.99 10.90 32.19
CA THR A 141 8.58 12.21 32.43
C THR A 141 8.73 13.04 31.15
N GLY A 142 8.34 12.48 30.00
CA GLY A 142 8.50 13.11 28.69
C GLY A 142 9.90 12.94 28.09
N ALA A 143 10.76 12.10 28.67
CA ALA A 143 12.10 11.86 28.15
C ALA A 143 12.11 10.71 27.13
N ALA A 144 12.78 10.94 26.00
CA ALA A 144 13.02 9.90 25.01
C ALA A 144 13.95 8.81 25.58
N LYS A 145 13.56 7.55 25.42
CA LYS A 145 14.29 6.35 25.83
C LYS A 145 14.49 5.43 24.63
N THR A 146 15.60 4.69 24.66
CA THR A 146 15.89 3.62 23.73
C THR A 146 16.08 2.35 24.54
N GLY A 147 15.42 1.28 24.12
CA GLY A 147 15.60 -0.06 24.66
C GLY A 147 16.12 -1.02 23.60
N ASP A 148 16.67 -2.13 24.07
CA ASP A 148 17.23 -3.18 23.23
C ASP A 148 16.29 -4.39 23.21
N LEU A 149 16.03 -4.92 22.02
CA LEU A 149 15.23 -6.12 21.79
C LEU A 149 16.12 -7.21 21.20
N ASN A 150 16.35 -8.28 21.96
CA ASN A 150 17.09 -9.43 21.45
C ASN A 150 16.24 -10.18 20.42
N VAL A 151 16.82 -10.49 19.26
CA VAL A 151 16.14 -11.18 18.17
C VAL A 151 16.94 -12.39 17.70
N THR A 152 16.26 -13.51 17.42
CA THR A 152 16.84 -14.68 16.75
C THR A 152 16.27 -14.80 15.35
N VAL A 153 17.12 -14.93 14.33
CA VAL A 153 16.70 -15.00 12.93
C VAL A 153 16.54 -16.45 12.47
N TYR A 154 15.43 -16.75 11.79
CA TYR A 154 15.10 -18.04 11.18
C TYR A 154 14.87 -17.86 9.68
N GLU A 155 15.28 -18.84 8.87
CA GLU A 155 15.02 -18.81 7.43
C GLU A 155 13.53 -19.03 7.13
N THR A 156 12.94 -20.06 7.73
CA THR A 156 11.55 -20.48 7.46
C THR A 156 10.68 -20.47 8.71
N GLU A 157 9.37 -20.33 8.51
CA GLU A 157 8.38 -20.49 9.59
C GLU A 157 8.48 -21.89 10.23
N ASP A 158 8.78 -22.93 9.43
CA ASP A 158 8.96 -24.29 9.93
C ASP A 158 10.19 -24.44 10.85
N ASP A 159 11.30 -23.77 10.53
CA ASP A 159 12.49 -23.78 11.39
C ASP A 159 12.24 -23.05 12.71
N TRP A 160 11.50 -21.94 12.65
CA TRP A 160 11.03 -21.25 13.84
C TRP A 160 10.09 -22.16 14.66
N LYS A 161 9.09 -22.80 14.05
CA LYS A 161 8.17 -23.75 14.73
C LYS A 161 8.93 -24.89 15.41
N LYS A 162 9.98 -25.44 14.79
CA LYS A 162 10.85 -26.46 15.43
C LYS A 162 11.52 -25.90 16.70
N ALA A 163 11.99 -24.65 16.66
CA ALA A 163 12.56 -23.99 17.83
C ALA A 163 11.52 -23.73 18.93
N VAL A 164 10.31 -23.28 18.58
CA VAL A 164 9.20 -23.10 19.53
C VAL A 164 8.85 -24.42 20.23
N LYS A 165 8.75 -25.53 19.48
CA LYS A 165 8.52 -26.88 20.07
C LYS A 165 9.60 -27.30 21.05
N ALA A 166 10.84 -26.91 20.79
CA ALA A 166 11.98 -27.17 21.68
C ALA A 166 12.02 -26.24 22.90
N GLY A 167 11.09 -25.28 23.02
CA GLY A 167 11.04 -24.30 24.10
C GLY A 167 11.97 -23.10 23.90
N ASN A 168 12.44 -22.87 22.67
CA ASN A 168 13.42 -21.83 22.35
C ASN A 168 12.79 -20.50 21.87
N MET A 169 11.47 -20.31 22.02
CA MET A 169 10.86 -19.00 21.81
C MET A 169 11.26 -18.07 22.97
N PRO A 170 11.98 -16.96 22.73
CA PRO A 170 12.34 -16.03 23.80
C PRO A 170 11.08 -15.39 24.40
N LYS A 171 11.08 -15.16 25.72
CA LYS A 171 9.96 -14.48 26.40
C LYS A 171 10.07 -12.97 26.33
N ASP A 172 11.27 -12.45 26.55
CA ASP A 172 11.68 -11.04 26.59
C ASP A 172 12.40 -10.60 25.31
N GLY A 173 12.35 -11.43 24.27
CA GLY A 173 12.94 -11.16 22.95
C GLY A 173 11.97 -11.43 21.82
N ALA A 174 12.51 -11.54 20.61
CA ALA A 174 11.75 -11.77 19.40
C ALA A 174 12.40 -12.86 18.52
N ALA A 175 11.61 -13.40 17.60
CA ALA A 175 12.08 -14.26 16.53
C ALA A 175 11.73 -13.59 15.19
N PHE A 176 12.70 -13.46 14.30
CA PHE A 176 12.47 -12.95 12.96
C PHE A 176 12.44 -14.10 11.95
N ILE A 177 11.40 -14.17 11.13
CA ILE A 177 11.21 -15.22 10.12
C ILE A 177 11.38 -14.61 8.74
N LYS A 178 12.46 -14.97 8.03
CA LYS A 178 12.83 -14.35 6.75
C LYS A 178 11.80 -14.62 5.64
N SER A 179 11.38 -15.86 5.48
CA SER A 179 10.38 -16.24 4.46
C SER A 179 9.06 -15.47 4.57
N THR A 180 8.55 -15.28 5.79
CA THR A 180 7.28 -14.56 6.00
C THR A 180 7.49 -13.07 6.23
N GLY A 181 8.68 -12.59 6.57
CA GLY A 181 8.93 -11.18 6.90
C GLY A 181 8.30 -10.78 8.23
N GLU A 182 8.30 -11.66 9.22
CA GLU A 182 7.61 -11.45 10.49
C GLU A 182 8.58 -11.36 11.65
N LEU A 183 8.37 -10.38 12.52
CA LEU A 183 9.00 -10.29 13.82
C LEU A 183 8.01 -10.77 14.88
N VAL A 184 8.12 -12.03 15.27
CA VAL A 184 7.29 -12.66 16.32
C VAL A 184 7.82 -12.28 17.68
N LEU A 185 6.98 -11.69 18.51
CA LEU A 185 7.36 -11.17 19.82
C LEU A 185 7.09 -12.21 20.92
N GLY A 186 8.05 -12.38 21.81
CA GLY A 186 7.82 -13.04 23.08
C GLY A 186 6.81 -12.25 23.91
N ASN A 187 6.06 -12.95 24.77
CA ASN A 187 4.96 -12.33 25.52
C ASN A 187 5.40 -11.13 26.39
N GLU A 188 6.57 -11.21 27.03
CA GLU A 188 7.10 -10.12 27.87
C GLU A 188 7.62 -8.96 27.01
N ALA A 189 8.23 -9.26 25.86
CA ALA A 189 8.65 -8.24 24.90
C ALA A 189 7.46 -7.47 24.32
N SER A 190 6.41 -8.19 23.89
CA SER A 190 5.19 -7.58 23.36
C SER A 190 4.52 -6.68 24.40
N GLU A 191 4.36 -7.18 25.63
CA GLU A 191 3.77 -6.41 26.73
C GLU A 191 4.58 -5.12 26.99
N THR A 192 5.91 -5.23 26.99
CA THR A 192 6.81 -4.08 27.17
C THR A 192 6.65 -3.04 26.05
N LEU A 193 6.59 -3.46 24.79
CA LEU A 193 6.44 -2.55 23.65
C LEU A 193 5.07 -1.86 23.66
N LYS A 194 3.99 -2.62 23.92
CA LYS A 194 2.62 -2.08 23.98
C LYS A 194 2.44 -1.11 25.15
N GLN A 195 2.90 -1.46 26.36
CA GLN A 195 2.76 -0.61 27.54
C GLN A 195 3.49 0.72 27.41
N ASN A 196 4.70 0.69 26.82
CA ASN A 196 5.50 1.90 26.63
C ASN A 196 5.11 2.68 25.37
N LYS A 197 4.14 2.21 24.57
CA LYS A 197 3.79 2.78 23.26
C LYS A 197 5.02 2.96 22.38
N ALA A 198 5.84 1.91 22.32
CA ALA A 198 7.11 1.94 21.64
C ALA A 198 6.95 2.04 20.12
N SER A 199 7.99 2.55 19.48
CA SER A 199 8.22 2.48 18.03
C SER A 199 9.47 1.66 17.77
N ILE A 200 9.48 0.91 16.68
CA ILE A 200 10.61 0.10 16.24
C ILE A 200 10.86 0.37 14.77
N GLU A 201 12.13 0.48 14.40
CA GLU A 201 12.55 0.63 13.01
C GLU A 201 13.37 -0.60 12.62
N LEU A 202 12.93 -1.26 11.55
CA LEU A 202 13.58 -2.44 10.99
C LEU A 202 14.27 -2.06 9.69
N ASN A 203 15.57 -2.37 9.62
CA ASN A 203 16.38 -2.21 8.43
C ASN A 203 16.68 -3.58 7.85
N TYR A 204 16.34 -3.80 6.59
CA TYR A 204 16.49 -5.11 5.95
C TYR A 204 16.81 -5.02 4.46
N ASP A 205 17.49 -6.03 3.94
CA ASP A 205 17.71 -6.20 2.51
C ASP A 205 16.65 -7.15 1.94
N LYS A 206 15.95 -6.71 0.90
CA LYS A 206 15.01 -7.52 0.13
C LYS A 206 15.54 -7.69 -1.28
N LYS A 207 15.67 -8.94 -1.71
CA LYS A 207 16.05 -9.31 -3.08
C LYS A 207 14.94 -10.06 -3.76
N GLY A 208 14.71 -9.75 -5.03
CA GLY A 208 13.68 -10.38 -5.83
C GLY A 208 12.31 -9.78 -5.52
N PHE A 209 11.59 -9.35 -6.56
CA PHE A 209 10.22 -8.86 -6.41
C PHE A 209 9.31 -9.54 -7.42
N ASN A 210 8.13 -9.97 -6.97
CA ASN A 210 7.14 -10.61 -7.82
C ASN A 210 6.30 -9.55 -8.55
N SER A 211 5.79 -9.91 -9.73
CA SER A 211 4.83 -9.08 -10.45
C SER A 211 3.64 -8.70 -9.56
N GLY A 212 3.34 -7.41 -9.46
CA GLY A 212 2.28 -6.85 -8.63
C GLY A 212 2.73 -6.38 -7.25
N GLU A 213 3.93 -6.71 -6.78
CA GLU A 213 4.46 -6.13 -5.55
C GLU A 213 4.68 -4.62 -5.71
N VAL A 214 4.34 -3.85 -4.68
CA VAL A 214 4.56 -2.40 -4.67
C VAL A 214 6.06 -2.10 -4.64
N ARG A 215 6.48 -1.01 -5.29
CA ARG A 215 7.88 -0.60 -5.28
C ARG A 215 8.24 0.12 -3.97
N PRO A 216 9.34 -0.25 -3.28
CA PRO A 216 9.68 0.31 -1.97
C PRO A 216 9.82 1.84 -1.94
N GLU A 217 10.30 2.43 -3.03
CA GLU A 217 10.55 3.87 -3.14
C GLU A 217 9.34 4.80 -2.98
N TYR A 218 8.11 4.26 -3.06
CA TYR A 218 6.90 5.05 -2.86
C TYR A 218 6.42 5.05 -1.41
N TYR A 219 6.93 4.13 -0.59
CA TYR A 219 6.42 3.84 0.75
C TYR A 219 7.47 4.01 1.84
N PHE A 220 8.74 3.80 1.53
CA PHE A 220 9.78 3.68 2.53
C PHE A 220 11.02 4.49 2.18
N ASN A 221 11.76 4.87 3.22
CA ASN A 221 13.17 5.21 3.05
C ASN A 221 13.90 3.94 2.60
N CYS A 222 14.52 3.98 1.43
CA CYS A 222 15.18 2.81 0.89
C CYS A 222 16.33 3.19 -0.05
N THR A 223 17.22 2.23 -0.29
CA THR A 223 18.29 2.35 -1.27
C THR A 223 18.25 1.17 -2.21
N ASP A 224 18.10 1.42 -3.51
CA ASP A 224 18.34 0.42 -4.55
C ASP A 224 19.84 0.07 -4.54
N ILE A 225 20.11 -1.18 -4.21
CA ILE A 225 21.46 -1.76 -4.11
C ILE A 225 21.70 -2.84 -5.19
N THR A 226 20.82 -2.92 -6.20
CA THR A 226 20.93 -3.85 -7.33
C THR A 226 22.29 -3.72 -8.03
N ASP A 227 22.73 -2.49 -8.28
CA ASP A 227 24.11 -2.18 -8.69
C ASP A 227 24.92 -1.67 -7.49
N ALA A 228 25.77 -2.53 -6.95
CA ALA A 228 26.62 -2.20 -5.80
C ALA A 228 27.51 -0.96 -6.02
N LYS A 229 27.81 -0.56 -7.27
CA LYS A 229 28.60 0.63 -7.60
C LYS A 229 27.75 1.90 -7.76
N ASN A 230 26.49 1.75 -8.17
CA ASN A 230 25.59 2.85 -8.50
C ASN A 230 24.31 2.75 -7.68
N LYS A 231 24.45 2.89 -6.35
CA LYS A 231 23.32 2.86 -5.42
C LYS A 231 22.45 4.10 -5.58
N ILE A 232 21.13 3.94 -5.54
CA ILE A 232 20.18 5.05 -5.62
C ILE A 232 19.37 5.09 -4.33
N THR A 233 19.47 6.19 -3.58
CA THR A 233 18.74 6.38 -2.32
C THR A 233 17.45 7.17 -2.56
N TYR A 234 16.40 6.73 -1.86
CA TYR A 234 15.07 7.30 -1.90
C TYR A 234 14.62 7.63 -0.48
N GLU A 235 14.25 8.89 -0.26
CA GLU A 235 13.78 9.38 1.03
C GLU A 235 12.28 9.71 0.92
N LYS A 236 11.47 8.94 1.64
CA LYS A 236 10.03 9.16 1.83
C LYS A 236 9.75 9.92 3.13
N TYR A 237 10.62 9.78 4.14
CA TYR A 237 10.50 10.42 5.44
C TYR A 237 11.78 11.17 5.79
N ASP A 238 11.63 12.37 6.36
CA ASP A 238 12.74 13.17 6.89
C ASP A 238 13.32 12.57 8.19
N ALA A 239 14.40 13.18 8.69
CA ALA A 239 15.05 12.75 9.93
C ALA A 239 14.16 12.85 11.19
N ASN A 240 13.07 13.63 11.14
CA ASN A 240 12.09 13.75 12.21
C ASN A 240 10.91 12.78 12.03
N GLY A 241 10.88 11.99 10.95
CA GLY A 241 9.80 11.08 10.62
C GLY A 241 8.62 11.71 9.89
N ASN A 242 8.73 12.96 9.42
CA ASN A 242 7.68 13.58 8.61
C ASN A 242 7.79 13.11 7.17
N GLU A 243 6.65 12.86 6.53
CA GLU A 243 6.61 12.50 5.12
C GLU A 243 7.12 13.65 4.23
N ILE A 244 7.95 13.30 3.25
CA ILE A 244 8.42 14.18 2.19
C ILE A 244 7.41 14.10 1.04
N TYR A 245 6.54 15.11 0.98
CA TYR A 245 5.50 15.19 -0.04
C TYR A 245 6.09 15.42 -1.43
N GLN A 246 5.57 14.68 -2.41
CA GLN A 246 5.94 14.80 -3.82
C GLN A 246 4.84 15.54 -4.60
N ASP A 247 4.55 16.76 -4.16
CA ASP A 247 3.43 17.57 -4.65
C ASP A 247 3.73 18.19 -6.02
N ILE A 248 2.83 17.94 -6.97
CA ILE A 248 2.83 18.53 -8.30
C ILE A 248 1.87 19.72 -8.31
N ASP A 249 2.43 20.91 -8.24
CA ASP A 249 1.68 22.15 -8.18
C ASP A 249 1.52 22.81 -9.56
N TYR A 250 0.31 23.26 -9.85
CA TYR A 250 0.01 24.11 -11.01
C TYR A 250 -0.40 25.51 -10.56
N ILE A 251 0.06 26.53 -11.28
CA ILE A 251 -0.40 27.91 -11.09
C ILE A 251 -1.79 28.03 -11.70
N ILE A 252 -2.80 28.27 -10.88
CA ILE A 252 -4.20 28.38 -11.30
C ILE A 252 -4.71 29.83 -11.30
N ALA A 253 -4.02 30.72 -10.58
CA ALA A 253 -4.26 32.16 -10.59
C ALA A 253 -3.01 32.93 -10.12
N VAL A 254 -3.06 34.27 -10.18
CA VAL A 254 -1.97 35.13 -9.70
C VAL A 254 -1.68 34.81 -8.23
N ASN A 255 -0.45 34.38 -7.93
CA ASN A 255 0.00 33.96 -6.61
C ASN A 255 -0.82 32.81 -5.98
N GLN A 256 -1.44 31.94 -6.78
CA GLN A 256 -2.17 30.77 -6.29
C GLN A 256 -1.75 29.51 -7.04
N THR A 257 -1.34 28.50 -6.29
CA THR A 257 -1.04 27.15 -6.78
C THR A 257 -2.05 26.14 -6.25
N LEU A 258 -2.18 25.02 -6.97
CA LEU A 258 -2.98 23.88 -6.57
C LEU A 258 -2.20 22.59 -6.84
N THR A 259 -2.06 21.78 -5.80
CA THR A 259 -1.50 20.43 -5.89
C THR A 259 -2.50 19.49 -6.54
N VAL A 260 -2.14 18.91 -7.69
CA VAL A 260 -3.10 18.14 -8.51
C VAL A 260 -2.99 16.62 -8.32
N ASN A 261 -1.83 16.11 -7.90
CA ASN A 261 -1.63 14.69 -7.71
C ASN A 261 -2.16 14.20 -6.35
N THR A 262 -2.28 12.88 -6.26
CA THR A 262 -2.51 12.09 -5.06
C THR A 262 -1.39 11.06 -5.00
N ASN A 263 -0.73 10.87 -3.85
CA ASN A 263 0.35 9.91 -3.77
C ASN A 263 -0.21 8.51 -3.49
N ALA A 264 0.50 7.47 -3.97
CA ALA A 264 0.09 6.09 -3.76
C ALA A 264 0.03 5.72 -2.27
N SER A 265 0.91 6.27 -1.44
CA SER A 265 0.88 6.08 0.01
C SER A 265 -0.41 6.55 0.67
N ASP A 266 -1.14 7.47 0.05
CA ASP A 266 -2.37 8.06 0.60
C ASP A 266 -3.62 7.23 0.26
N VAL A 267 -3.49 6.24 -0.63
CA VAL A 267 -4.63 5.49 -1.22
C VAL A 267 -4.41 3.99 -1.18
N PHE A 268 -3.20 3.54 -1.52
CA PHE A 268 -2.82 2.15 -1.65
C PHE A 268 -1.82 1.80 -0.56
N ASN A 269 -2.30 1.45 0.63
CA ASN A 269 -1.42 1.00 1.71
C ASN A 269 -0.62 -0.25 1.25
N ALA A 270 0.69 -0.28 1.57
CA ALA A 270 1.59 -1.38 1.20
C ALA A 270 1.14 -2.73 1.80
N ASP A 271 0.41 -2.70 2.92
CA ASP A 271 -0.07 -3.90 3.63
C ASP A 271 -1.27 -4.59 2.97
N ILE A 272 -2.02 -3.90 2.10
CA ILE A 272 -3.19 -4.46 1.42
C ILE A 272 -2.84 -5.78 0.73
N GLY A 273 -1.68 -5.84 0.07
CA GLY A 273 -1.22 -7.06 -0.59
C GLY A 273 -1.02 -8.24 0.32
N ARG A 274 -0.36 -7.95 1.45
CA ARG A 274 0.00 -8.92 2.46
C ARG A 274 -1.24 -9.44 3.18
N ASP A 275 -2.23 -8.57 3.43
CA ASP A 275 -3.53 -8.95 3.96
C ASP A 275 -4.31 -9.85 2.99
N VAL A 276 -4.39 -9.51 1.71
CA VAL A 276 -5.05 -10.40 0.73
C VAL A 276 -4.32 -11.74 0.63
N ASP A 277 -2.98 -11.75 0.69
CA ASP A 277 -2.18 -12.98 0.64
C ASP A 277 -2.40 -13.90 1.84
N GLU A 278 -2.47 -13.33 3.04
CA GLU A 278 -2.79 -14.11 4.23
C GLU A 278 -4.23 -14.66 4.19
N MET A 279 -5.20 -13.90 3.65
CA MET A 279 -6.55 -14.43 3.41
C MET A 279 -6.53 -15.58 2.40
N ILE A 280 -5.80 -15.43 1.30
CA ILE A 280 -5.65 -16.47 0.27
C ILE A 280 -5.04 -17.74 0.88
N ASN A 281 -3.97 -17.58 1.68
CA ASN A 281 -3.29 -18.70 2.33
C ASN A 281 -4.20 -19.39 3.36
N ALA A 282 -4.97 -18.63 4.15
CA ALA A 282 -5.94 -19.19 5.08
C ALA A 282 -7.06 -19.97 4.37
N VAL A 283 -7.57 -19.45 3.23
CA VAL A 283 -8.59 -20.16 2.42
C VAL A 283 -8.00 -21.43 1.82
N LYS A 284 -6.78 -21.38 1.29
CA LYS A 284 -6.06 -22.56 0.74
C LYS A 284 -5.86 -23.62 1.82
N ALA A 285 -5.35 -23.24 2.99
CA ALA A 285 -5.18 -24.15 4.11
C ALA A 285 -6.50 -24.79 4.56
N ALA A 286 -7.60 -24.02 4.60
CA ALA A 286 -8.92 -24.55 4.91
C ALA A 286 -9.41 -25.53 3.84
N ILE A 287 -9.26 -25.22 2.55
CA ILE A 287 -9.62 -26.13 1.46
C ILE A 287 -8.81 -27.44 1.58
N ASP A 288 -7.49 -27.35 1.70
CA ASP A 288 -6.60 -28.51 1.78
C ASP A 288 -6.94 -29.39 2.99
N ALA A 289 -7.18 -28.81 4.16
CA ALA A 289 -7.54 -29.56 5.36
C ALA A 289 -8.92 -30.26 5.24
N ASN A 290 -9.93 -29.60 4.64
CA ASN A 290 -11.24 -30.23 4.42
C ASN A 290 -11.16 -31.33 3.34
N ASP A 291 -10.37 -31.12 2.27
CA ASP A 291 -10.14 -32.13 1.23
C ASP A 291 -9.45 -33.38 1.80
N LYS A 292 -8.58 -33.24 2.80
CA LYS A 292 -7.99 -34.39 3.52
C LYS A 292 -9.06 -35.19 4.28
N VAL A 293 -9.95 -34.50 4.98
CA VAL A 293 -11.08 -35.14 5.70
C VAL A 293 -11.96 -35.93 4.74
N ASP A 294 -12.33 -35.33 3.60
CA ASP A 294 -13.18 -35.97 2.60
C ASP A 294 -12.51 -37.20 1.97
N LYS A 295 -11.21 -37.11 1.63
CA LYS A 295 -10.44 -38.25 1.13
C LYS A 295 -10.41 -39.42 2.12
N ILE A 296 -10.24 -39.15 3.42
CA ILE A 296 -10.23 -40.20 4.45
C ILE A 296 -11.62 -40.85 4.57
N LYS A 297 -12.70 -40.05 4.55
CA LYS A 297 -14.08 -40.58 4.55
C LYS A 297 -14.37 -41.45 3.33
N ASP A 298 -13.93 -41.02 2.15
CA ASP A 298 -14.06 -41.80 0.92
C ASP A 298 -13.31 -43.14 1.01
N MET A 299 -12.11 -43.14 1.58
CA MET A 299 -11.36 -44.37 1.82
C MET A 299 -12.06 -45.31 2.80
N MET A 300 -12.67 -44.80 3.86
CA MET A 300 -13.45 -45.62 4.79
C MET A 300 -14.64 -46.31 4.13
N ASN A 301 -15.20 -45.73 3.07
CA ASN A 301 -16.32 -46.29 2.31
C ASN A 301 -15.89 -47.34 1.25
N GLN A 302 -14.60 -47.48 0.95
CA GLN A 302 -14.12 -48.44 -0.05
C GLN A 302 -14.05 -49.86 0.54
N ALA A 303 -14.51 -50.85 -0.25
CA ALA A 303 -14.51 -52.26 0.15
C ALA A 303 -13.12 -52.80 0.51
N ALA A 304 -12.05 -52.22 -0.04
CA ALA A 304 -10.67 -52.60 0.26
C ALA A 304 -10.26 -52.34 1.73
N TYR A 305 -10.95 -51.43 2.42
CA TYR A 305 -10.62 -51.01 3.79
C TYR A 305 -11.71 -51.35 4.81
N SER A 306 -12.64 -52.26 4.49
CA SER A 306 -13.75 -52.64 5.38
C SER A 306 -13.33 -53.50 6.59
N GLY A 307 -12.06 -53.89 6.68
CA GLY A 307 -11.54 -54.65 7.82
C GLY A 307 -11.48 -53.82 9.09
N VAL A 308 -11.80 -54.42 10.25
CA VAL A 308 -11.90 -53.72 11.55
C VAL A 308 -10.65 -52.90 11.87
N SER A 309 -9.45 -53.49 11.74
CA SER A 309 -8.20 -52.77 12.02
C SER A 309 -7.91 -51.63 11.05
N ALA A 310 -8.29 -51.75 9.78
CA ALA A 310 -8.14 -50.66 8.81
C ALA A 310 -9.09 -49.50 9.14
N GLN A 311 -10.33 -49.80 9.54
CA GLN A 311 -11.30 -48.80 9.97
C GLN A 311 -10.86 -48.08 11.24
N GLU A 312 -10.31 -48.79 12.24
CA GLU A 312 -9.76 -48.16 13.45
C GLU A 312 -8.60 -47.20 13.14
N ASN A 313 -7.69 -47.59 12.24
CA ASN A 313 -6.59 -46.73 11.83
C ASN A 313 -7.09 -45.50 11.05
N LEU A 314 -7.98 -45.70 10.07
CA LEU A 314 -8.59 -44.61 9.30
C LEU A 314 -9.40 -43.65 10.19
N GLN A 315 -10.06 -44.15 11.23
CA GLN A 315 -10.75 -43.33 12.22
C GLN A 315 -9.77 -42.42 12.98
N THR A 316 -8.59 -42.95 13.35
CA THR A 316 -7.54 -42.14 14.00
C THR A 316 -7.03 -41.03 13.07
N TRP A 317 -6.82 -41.35 11.79
CA TRP A 317 -6.46 -40.36 10.77
C TRP A 317 -7.56 -39.32 10.56
N LEU A 318 -8.82 -39.75 10.56
CA LEU A 318 -9.97 -38.87 10.41
C LEU A 318 -10.06 -37.87 11.56
N GLU A 319 -9.86 -38.31 12.81
CA GLU A 319 -9.87 -37.44 13.98
C GLU A 319 -8.76 -36.39 13.92
N ALA A 320 -7.55 -36.79 13.51
CA ALA A 320 -6.45 -35.85 13.33
C ALA A 320 -6.72 -34.85 12.19
N ALA A 321 -7.24 -35.31 11.05
CA ALA A 321 -7.56 -34.46 9.92
C ALA A 321 -8.73 -33.51 10.24
N GLN A 322 -9.72 -33.96 11.01
CA GLN A 322 -10.82 -33.13 11.47
C GLN A 322 -10.32 -32.04 12.41
N LYS A 323 -9.40 -32.37 13.33
CA LYS A 323 -8.75 -31.38 14.19
C LYS A 323 -7.98 -30.33 13.39
N GLU A 324 -7.23 -30.73 12.36
CA GLU A 324 -6.57 -29.79 11.43
C GLU A 324 -7.59 -28.90 10.70
N ALA A 325 -8.66 -29.49 10.16
CA ALA A 325 -9.72 -28.75 9.47
C ALA A 325 -10.44 -27.76 10.38
N ASP A 326 -10.72 -28.14 11.62
CA ASP A 326 -11.36 -27.28 12.61
C ASP A 326 -10.47 -26.07 12.93
N TYR A 327 -9.16 -26.27 13.10
CA TYR A 327 -8.21 -25.17 13.30
C TYR A 327 -8.06 -24.28 12.07
N ALA A 328 -7.99 -24.85 10.86
CA ALA A 328 -7.89 -24.07 9.63
C ALA A 328 -9.16 -23.22 9.41
N ASN A 329 -10.34 -23.78 9.71
CA ASN A 329 -11.62 -23.06 9.64
C ASN A 329 -11.72 -21.96 10.70
N ASP A 330 -11.31 -22.23 11.94
CA ASP A 330 -11.26 -21.25 13.03
C ASP A 330 -10.29 -20.10 12.70
N ASN A 331 -9.11 -20.41 12.17
CA ASN A 331 -8.16 -19.40 11.71
C ASN A 331 -8.76 -18.54 10.60
N LEU A 332 -9.35 -19.18 9.58
CA LEU A 332 -9.98 -18.51 8.45
C LEU A 332 -11.03 -17.50 8.95
N GLN A 333 -11.92 -17.93 9.85
CA GLN A 333 -12.96 -17.06 10.40
C GLN A 333 -12.37 -15.86 11.13
N LYS A 334 -11.44 -16.10 12.06
CA LYS A 334 -10.85 -15.03 12.87
C LYS A 334 -9.99 -14.06 12.05
N LEU A 335 -9.29 -14.56 11.04
CA LEU A 335 -8.48 -13.74 10.14
C LEU A 335 -9.39 -12.85 9.28
N TYR A 336 -10.50 -13.38 8.77
CA TYR A 336 -11.49 -12.57 8.06
C TYR A 336 -12.10 -11.50 8.95
N ASP A 337 -12.47 -11.83 10.19
CA ASP A 337 -13.03 -10.86 11.14
C ASP A 337 -12.03 -9.73 11.42
N SER A 338 -10.74 -10.05 11.57
CA SER A 338 -9.69 -9.05 11.77
C SER A 338 -9.49 -8.17 10.53
N TYR A 339 -9.42 -8.78 9.34
CA TYR A 339 -9.06 -8.05 8.12
C TYR A 339 -10.20 -7.22 7.56
N ILE A 340 -11.46 -7.56 7.86
CA ILE A 340 -12.57 -6.63 7.60
C ILE A 340 -12.29 -5.27 8.26
N GLY A 341 -11.77 -5.26 9.49
CA GLY A 341 -11.35 -4.04 10.17
C GLY A 341 -10.25 -3.29 9.42
N ASN A 342 -9.18 -3.98 9.01
CA ASN A 342 -8.10 -3.37 8.22
C ASN A 342 -8.61 -2.79 6.89
N PHE A 343 -9.48 -3.51 6.18
CA PHE A 343 -10.05 -3.04 4.92
C PHE A 343 -11.01 -1.86 5.08
N ASP A 344 -11.70 -1.75 6.23
CA ASP A 344 -12.48 -0.56 6.56
C ASP A 344 -11.57 0.67 6.74
N GLU A 345 -10.39 0.49 7.35
CA GLU A 345 -9.37 1.55 7.46
C GLU A 345 -8.80 1.94 6.09
N TYR A 346 -8.41 0.96 5.26
CA TYR A 346 -7.95 1.24 3.89
C TYR A 346 -9.02 1.95 3.05
N LEU A 347 -10.29 1.58 3.21
CA LEU A 347 -11.40 2.26 2.54
C LEU A 347 -11.58 3.70 3.07
N SER A 348 -11.32 3.93 4.35
CA SER A 348 -11.32 5.28 4.93
C SER A 348 -10.26 6.17 4.26
N ASP A 349 -9.05 5.64 4.03
CA ASP A 349 -7.97 6.37 3.34
C ASP A 349 -8.37 6.72 1.89
N VAL A 350 -8.95 5.76 1.15
CA VAL A 350 -9.48 6.01 -0.20
C VAL A 350 -10.58 7.08 -0.19
N ASN A 351 -11.50 7.03 0.77
CA ASN A 351 -12.56 8.04 0.90
C ASN A 351 -12.01 9.43 1.23
N LEU A 352 -10.96 9.51 2.06
CA LEU A 352 -10.28 10.76 2.37
C LEU A 352 -9.59 11.33 1.12
N ALA A 353 -8.94 10.48 0.32
CA ALA A 353 -8.33 10.88 -0.94
C ALA A 353 -9.38 11.38 -1.96
N ILE A 354 -10.51 10.68 -2.11
CA ILE A 354 -11.64 11.13 -2.96
C ILE A 354 -12.16 12.49 -2.50
N THR A 355 -12.37 12.66 -1.19
CA THR A 355 -12.84 13.93 -0.60
C THR A 355 -11.85 15.06 -0.87
N THR A 356 -10.55 14.77 -0.77
CA THR A 356 -9.47 15.72 -1.05
C THR A 356 -9.46 16.14 -2.52
N VAL A 357 -9.59 15.19 -3.45
CA VAL A 357 -9.68 15.47 -4.89
C VAL A 357 -10.94 16.28 -5.22
N GLY A 358 -12.09 15.94 -4.64
CA GLY A 358 -13.33 16.71 -4.80
C GLY A 358 -13.17 18.15 -4.32
N SER A 359 -12.58 18.34 -3.14
CA SER A 359 -12.30 19.67 -2.58
C SER A 359 -11.33 20.49 -3.45
N LYS A 360 -10.33 19.83 -4.06
CA LYS A 360 -9.43 20.46 -5.05
C LYS A 360 -10.20 20.89 -6.30
N GLY A 361 -11.15 20.08 -6.78
CA GLY A 361 -12.05 20.39 -7.88
C GLY A 361 -12.90 21.64 -7.63
N ASP A 362 -13.58 21.71 -6.49
CA ASP A 362 -14.40 22.87 -6.10
C ASP A 362 -13.56 24.16 -6.02
N ARG A 363 -12.35 24.06 -5.46
CA ARG A 363 -11.42 25.19 -5.38
C ARG A 363 -10.99 25.67 -6.76
N LEU A 364 -10.78 24.75 -7.70
CA LEU A 364 -10.41 25.08 -9.07
C LEU A 364 -11.57 25.79 -9.79
N GLU A 365 -12.80 25.28 -9.69
CA GLU A 365 -13.99 25.88 -10.30
C GLU A 365 -14.28 27.30 -9.77
N LEU A 366 -14.15 27.49 -8.45
CA LEU A 366 -14.28 28.82 -7.84
C LEU A 366 -13.20 29.79 -8.35
N THR A 367 -11.98 29.29 -8.53
CA THR A 367 -10.86 30.11 -9.03
C THR A 367 -11.06 30.46 -10.51
N GLU A 368 -11.51 29.51 -11.33
CA GLU A 368 -11.86 29.73 -12.74
C GLU A 368 -12.95 30.79 -12.89
N THR A 369 -14.03 30.70 -12.08
CA THR A 369 -15.11 31.68 -12.08
C THR A 369 -14.59 33.07 -11.72
N ARG A 370 -13.74 33.18 -10.69
CA ARG A 370 -13.12 34.46 -10.30
C ARG A 370 -12.22 35.02 -11.39
N MET A 371 -11.39 34.18 -12.00
CA MET A 371 -10.47 34.57 -13.06
C MET A 371 -11.22 35.05 -14.30
N SER A 372 -12.30 34.36 -14.67
CA SER A 372 -13.17 34.75 -15.78
C SER A 372 -13.81 36.12 -15.56
N ASN A 373 -14.33 36.37 -14.34
CA ASN A 373 -14.90 37.67 -13.98
C ASN A 373 -13.84 38.80 -13.98
N GLN A 374 -12.63 38.53 -13.49
CA GLN A 374 -11.52 39.48 -13.55
C GLN A 374 -11.10 39.76 -14.99
N GLN A 375 -11.00 38.73 -15.83
CA GLN A 375 -10.66 38.87 -17.24
C GLN A 375 -11.70 39.74 -17.96
N LEU A 376 -12.99 39.51 -17.73
CA LEU A 376 -14.07 40.35 -18.27
C LEU A 376 -13.91 41.80 -17.81
N THR A 377 -13.68 42.02 -16.52
CA THR A 377 -13.50 43.37 -15.94
C THR A 377 -12.31 44.10 -16.57
N VAL A 378 -11.16 43.42 -16.71
CA VAL A 378 -9.96 43.98 -17.34
C VAL A 378 -10.19 44.28 -18.82
N LYS A 379 -10.88 43.39 -19.55
CA LYS A 379 -11.26 43.64 -20.96
C LYS A 379 -12.15 44.87 -21.09
N THR A 380 -13.14 45.04 -20.20
CA THR A 380 -14.00 46.23 -20.18
C THR A 380 -13.22 47.50 -19.85
N LEU A 381 -12.35 47.47 -18.84
CA LEU A 381 -11.51 48.63 -18.49
C LEU A 381 -10.55 49.01 -19.62
N LYS A 382 -9.97 48.01 -20.28
CA LYS A 382 -9.12 48.19 -21.46
C LYS A 382 -9.92 48.84 -22.60
N SER A 383 -11.10 48.30 -22.91
CA SER A 383 -12.00 48.85 -23.93
C SER A 383 -12.36 50.29 -23.62
N ASN A 384 -12.78 50.60 -22.39
CA ASN A 384 -13.11 51.97 -21.99
C ASN A 384 -11.93 52.95 -22.09
N ASN A 385 -10.67 52.47 -21.98
CA ASN A 385 -9.48 53.31 -21.99
C ASN A 385 -8.84 53.44 -23.39
N GLU A 386 -8.89 52.38 -24.20
CA GLU A 386 -8.26 52.33 -25.53
C GLU A 386 -9.26 52.56 -26.66
N ASP A 387 -10.48 52.07 -26.53
CA ASP A 387 -11.48 52.19 -27.58
C ASP A 387 -12.10 53.58 -27.55
N ARG A 388 -12.17 54.21 -28.72
CA ARG A 388 -12.94 55.45 -28.91
C ARG A 388 -14.31 55.09 -29.45
N GLU A 389 -15.34 55.76 -28.93
CA GLU A 389 -16.68 55.61 -29.51
C GLU A 389 -16.68 56.06 -30.96
N LEU A 390 -17.28 55.25 -31.84
CA LEU A 390 -17.35 55.53 -33.28
C LEU A 390 -18.03 56.88 -33.56
N SER A 391 -19.00 57.27 -32.74
CA SER A 391 -19.68 58.56 -32.82
C SER A 391 -18.71 59.73 -32.66
N ASP A 392 -17.82 59.69 -31.67
CA ASP A 392 -16.82 60.74 -31.45
C ASP A 392 -15.80 60.78 -32.59
N ILE A 393 -15.39 59.61 -33.09
CA ILE A 393 -14.52 59.53 -34.28
C ILE A 393 -15.19 60.18 -35.49
N ILE A 394 -16.48 59.91 -35.72
CA ILE A 394 -17.23 60.49 -36.85
C ILE A 394 -17.39 62.01 -36.69
N ILE A 395 -17.65 62.51 -35.47
CA ILE A 395 -17.76 63.94 -35.19
C ILE A 395 -16.43 64.63 -35.47
N ASP A 396 -15.32 64.12 -34.92
CA ASP A 396 -13.98 64.68 -35.13
C ASP A 396 -13.59 64.63 -36.60
N TYR A 397 -13.84 63.52 -37.29
CA TYR A 397 -13.56 63.37 -38.71
C TYR A 397 -14.39 64.37 -39.54
N THR A 398 -15.68 64.52 -39.23
CA THR A 398 -16.57 65.45 -39.94
C THR A 398 -16.15 66.89 -39.71
N ALA A 399 -15.77 67.25 -38.49
CA ALA A 399 -15.24 68.57 -38.15
C ALA A 399 -13.94 68.85 -38.89
N ALA A 400 -12.98 67.91 -38.86
CA ALA A 400 -11.72 68.01 -39.59
C ALA A 400 -11.93 68.10 -41.11
N TYR A 401 -12.83 67.29 -41.66
CA TYR A 401 -13.19 67.31 -43.08
C TYR A 401 -13.84 68.65 -43.47
N THR A 402 -14.74 69.17 -42.65
CA THR A 402 -15.38 70.47 -42.88
C THR A 402 -14.35 71.61 -42.84
N ALA A 403 -13.44 71.61 -41.85
CA ALA A 403 -12.35 72.57 -41.77
C ALA A 403 -11.40 72.47 -42.96
N TYR A 404 -11.10 71.26 -43.43
CA TYR A 404 -10.28 71.01 -44.61
C TYR A 404 -10.94 71.55 -45.89
N GLN A 405 -12.23 71.27 -46.09
CA GLN A 405 -13.01 71.81 -47.22
C GLN A 405 -13.10 73.34 -47.17
N ALA A 406 -13.35 73.92 -46.00
CA ALA A 406 -13.35 75.37 -45.82
C ALA A 406 -11.97 75.98 -46.13
N SER A 407 -10.88 75.32 -45.72
CA SER A 407 -9.51 75.74 -46.04
C SER A 407 -9.21 75.65 -47.53
N LEU A 408 -9.66 74.59 -48.20
CA LEU A 408 -9.58 74.44 -49.66
C LEU A 408 -10.36 75.52 -50.40
N GLN A 409 -11.58 75.84 -49.96
CA GLN A 409 -12.38 76.92 -50.52
C GLN A 409 -11.70 78.28 -50.30
N ALA A 410 -11.22 78.57 -49.09
CA ALA A 410 -10.51 79.80 -48.80
C ALA A 410 -9.22 79.93 -49.62
N ALA A 411 -8.44 78.86 -49.75
CA ALA A 411 -7.27 78.81 -50.62
C ALA A 411 -7.65 78.99 -52.10
N GLY A 412 -8.76 78.41 -52.55
CA GLY A 412 -9.31 78.61 -53.89
C GLY A 412 -9.75 80.04 -54.15
N MET A 413 -10.39 80.70 -53.17
CA MET A 413 -10.76 82.12 -53.24
C MET A 413 -9.52 83.02 -53.25
N LEU A 414 -8.50 82.73 -52.43
CA LEU A 414 -7.21 83.42 -52.45
C LEU A 414 -6.52 83.30 -53.82
N ASN A 415 -6.62 82.13 -54.46
CA ASN A 415 -6.09 81.90 -55.80
C ASN A 415 -6.89 82.62 -56.89
N GLN A 416 -8.20 82.86 -56.67
CA GLN A 416 -9.04 83.65 -57.59
C GLN A 416 -8.88 85.17 -57.41
N THR A 417 -8.50 85.65 -56.22
CA THR A 417 -8.08 87.05 -56.00
C THR A 417 -6.64 87.25 -56.46
N THR A 418 -6.46 87.30 -57.78
CA THR A 418 -5.21 87.80 -58.34
C THR A 418 -5.15 89.33 -58.18
N LEU A 419 -3.95 89.90 -58.03
CA LEU A 419 -3.72 91.35 -58.09
C LEU A 419 -4.35 92.01 -59.34
N LEU A 420 -4.64 91.20 -60.37
CA LEU A 420 -5.32 91.59 -61.60
C LEU A 420 -6.80 91.96 -61.44
N ASN A 421 -7.45 91.64 -60.32
CA ASN A 421 -8.82 92.09 -60.03
C ASN A 421 -8.86 93.40 -59.21
N TYR A 422 -7.71 93.89 -58.72
CA TYR A 422 -7.63 95.13 -57.95
C TYR A 422 -7.18 96.34 -58.79
N ILE A 423 -6.49 96.10 -59.90
CA ILE A 423 -6.18 97.09 -60.95
C ILE A 423 -7.23 96.97 -62.04
#